data_AF-X0QAF9-F1
#
_entry.id   AF-X0QAF9-F1
#
_cell.length_a   1.000
_cell.length_b   1.000
_cell.length_c   1.000
_cell.angle_alpha   90.00
_cell.angle_beta   90.00
_cell.angle_gamma   90.00
#
_symmetry.space_group_name_H-M   'P 1'
#
loop_
_entity.id
_entity.type
_entity.pdbx_description
1 polymer ?
#
loop_
_entity_poly.entity_id
_entity_poly.type
_entity_poly.pdbx_seq_one_letter_code
_entity_poly.pdbx_strand_id
1 'polypeptide(L)' 'MYNVEGGRVHEDRADALFHALSDRTRRDIMRRVLAGEHSVSALAAKYDMSFAAVRKHVAVLQESWPTRQTTQRP' A
#
# COMPACT_ATOMS: atom_id res chain seq x y z
N MET A 1 18.79 23.83 -18.02
CA MET A 1 19.07 22.52 -17.41
C MET A 1 17.74 21.87 -17.06
N TYR A 2 17.42 20.70 -17.60
CA TYR A 2 16.27 19.93 -17.13
C TYR A 2 16.54 19.47 -15.69
N ASN A 3 15.56 19.61 -14.80
CA ASN A 3 15.68 19.24 -13.39
C ASN A 3 15.81 17.72 -13.25
N VAL A 4 17.05 17.21 -13.26
CA VAL A 4 17.37 15.77 -13.13
C VAL A 4 16.94 15.20 -11.77
N GLU A 5 16.84 16.06 -10.75
CA GLU A 5 16.36 15.66 -9.42
C GLU A 5 14.88 15.28 -9.40
N GLY A 6 14.05 15.94 -10.22
CA GLY A 6 12.63 15.60 -10.34
C GLY A 6 12.44 14.21 -10.94
N GLY A 7 13.25 13.85 -11.96
CA GLY A 7 13.21 12.54 -12.60
C GLY A 7 13.50 11.39 -11.62
N ARG A 8 14.57 11.51 -10.83
CA ARG A 8 14.95 10.49 -9.84
C ARG A 8 13.88 10.26 -8.78
N VAL A 9 13.27 11.34 -8.26
CA VAL A 9 12.17 11.21 -7.27
C VAL A 9 10.95 10.51 -7.86
N HIS A 10 10.68 10.67 -9.16
CA HIS A 10 9.59 9.97 -9.83
C HIS A 10 9.91 8.49 -10.05
N GLU A 11 11.15 8.16 -10.42
CA GLU A 11 11.63 6.78 -10.56
C GLU A 11 11.60 6.04 -9.22
N ASP A 12 12.13 6.63 -8.15
CA ASP A 12 12.13 6.03 -6.80
C ASP A 12 10.71 5.72 -6.31
N ARG A 13 9.74 6.59 -6.62
CA ARG A 13 8.32 6.36 -6.29
C ARG A 13 7.73 5.23 -7.13
N ALA A 14 8.03 5.18 -8.42
CA ALA A 14 7.57 4.10 -9.29
C ALA A 14 8.14 2.76 -8.81
N ASP A 15 9.42 2.71 -8.44
CA ASP A 15 10.08 1.53 -7.91
C ASP A 15 9.45 1.06 -6.60
N ALA A 16 9.17 1.99 -5.67
CA ALA A 16 8.46 1.66 -4.43
C ALA A 16 7.07 1.06 -4.70
N LEU A 17 6.32 1.62 -5.66
CA LEU A 17 5.01 1.11 -6.07
C LEU A 17 5.11 -0.28 -6.70
N PHE A 18 6.01 -0.49 -7.66
CA PHE A 18 6.19 -1.80 -8.29
C PHE A 18 6.69 -2.85 -7.29
N HIS A 19 7.60 -2.46 -6.39
CA HIS A 19 8.03 -3.32 -5.29
C HIS A 19 6.83 -3.74 -4.43
N ALA A 20 5.98 -2.81 -4.01
CA ALA A 20 4.80 -3.12 -3.23
C ALA A 20 3.76 -3.97 -4.00
N LEU A 21 3.57 -3.75 -5.29
CA LEU A 21 2.58 -4.51 -6.08
C LEU A 21 3.10 -5.86 -6.58
N SER A 22 4.39 -6.17 -6.44
CA SER A 22 4.98 -7.45 -6.86
C SER A 22 4.43 -8.66 -6.09
N ASP A 23 3.99 -8.48 -4.85
CA ASP A 23 3.50 -9.57 -4.00
C ASP A 23 2.00 -9.82 -4.18
N ARG A 24 1.64 -11.10 -4.31
CA ARG A 24 0.24 -11.53 -4.53
C ARG A 24 -0.66 -11.16 -3.35
N THR A 25 -0.19 -11.31 -2.11
CA THR A 25 -0.97 -11.00 -0.91
C THR A 25 -1.22 -9.50 -0.82
N ARG A 26 -0.22 -8.65 -1.09
CA ARG A 26 -0.38 -7.19 -1.16
C ARG A 26 -1.40 -6.77 -2.23
N ARG A 27 -1.39 -7.38 -3.43
CA ARG A 27 -2.40 -7.11 -4.46
C ARG A 27 -3.82 -7.51 -4.01
N ASP A 28 -3.98 -8.63 -3.31
CA ASP A 28 -5.30 -9.03 -2.80
C ASP A 28 -5.78 -8.11 -1.67
N ILE A 29 -4.89 -7.68 -0.76
CA ILE A 29 -5.19 -6.67 0.26
C ILE A 29 -5.66 -5.38 -0.39
N MET A 30 -4.91 -4.87 -1.38
CA MET A 30 -5.27 -3.63 -2.09
C MET A 30 -6.62 -3.76 -2.78
N ARG A 31 -6.88 -4.87 -3.47
CA ARG A 31 -8.18 -5.13 -4.12
C ARG A 31 -9.35 -5.09 -3.15
N ARG A 32 -9.17 -5.60 -1.92
CA ARG A 32 -10.22 -5.58 -0.89
C ARG A 32 -10.46 -4.18 -0.35
N VAL A 33 -9.40 -3.42 -0.07
CA VAL A 33 -9.51 -2.03 0.43
C VAL A 33 -10.11 -1.10 -0.64
N LEU A 34 -9.83 -1.34 -1.92
CA LEU A 34 -10.46 -0.60 -3.02
C LEU A 34 -11.96 -0.89 -3.15
N ALA A 35 -12.45 -2.02 -2.62
CA ALA A 35 -13.86 -2.37 -2.63
C ALA A 35 -14.63 -1.81 -1.42
N GLY A 36 -13.93 -1.23 -0.43
CA GLY A 36 -14.55 -0.64 0.75
C GLY A 36 -13.61 -0.54 1.94
N GLU A 37 -14.06 0.17 2.98
CA GLU A 37 -13.29 0.33 4.21
C GLU A 37 -13.11 -1.00 4.94
N HIS A 38 -11.87 -1.27 5.36
CA HIS A 38 -11.52 -2.46 6.11
C HIS A 38 -10.55 -2.12 7.23
N SER A 39 -10.85 -2.58 8.44
CA SER A 39 -9.86 -2.60 9.52
C SER A 39 -8.78 -3.65 9.23
N VAL A 40 -7.59 -3.46 9.80
CA VAL A 40 -6.51 -4.45 9.66
C VAL A 40 -6.88 -5.79 10.30
N SER A 41 -7.66 -5.79 11.38
CA SER A 41 -8.19 -7.03 11.98
C SER A 41 -9.16 -7.76 11.05
N ALA A 42 -10.03 -7.02 10.35
CA ALA A 42 -10.95 -7.59 9.37
C ALA A 42 -10.24 -8.14 8.13
N LEU A 43 -9.12 -7.55 7.72
CA LEU A 43 -8.25 -8.11 6.68
C LEU A 43 -7.55 -9.38 7.16
N ALA A 44 -7.00 -9.37 8.38
CA ALA A 44 -6.24 -10.49 8.91
C ALA A 44 -7.06 -11.77 9.02
N ALA A 45 -8.35 -11.67 9.35
CA ALA A 45 -9.28 -12.81 9.38
C ALA A 45 -9.46 -13.52 8.02
N LYS A 46 -8.95 -12.95 6.91
CA LYS A 46 -9.11 -13.48 5.55
C LYS A 46 -7.88 -14.21 5.02
N TYR A 47 -6.81 -14.29 5.81
CA TYR A 47 -5.54 -14.90 5.40
C TYR A 47 -5.12 -15.97 6.41
N ASP A 48 -4.59 -17.08 5.90
CA ASP A 48 -3.98 -18.13 6.72
C ASP A 48 -2.55 -17.74 7.12
N MET A 49 -2.43 -16.67 7.90
CA MET A 49 -1.17 -16.15 8.43
C MET A 49 -1.41 -15.30 9.67
N SER A 50 -0.33 -14.94 10.37
CA SER A 50 -0.44 -14.12 11.57
C SER A 50 -0.90 -12.69 11.27
N PHE A 51 -1.55 -12.07 12.26
CA PHE A 51 -1.88 -10.64 12.23
C PHE A 51 -0.66 -9.75 11.95
N ALA A 52 0.51 -10.11 12.51
CA ALA A 52 1.75 -9.40 12.29
C ALA A 52 2.22 -9.46 10.83
N ALA A 53 2.07 -10.61 10.16
CA ALA A 53 2.38 -10.74 8.74
C ALA A 53 1.48 -9.84 7.88
N VAL A 54 0.17 -9.83 8.15
CA VAL A 54 -0.78 -8.94 7.45
C VAL A 54 -0.45 -7.47 7.71
N ARG A 55 -0.13 -7.07 8.94
CA ARG A 55 0.33 -5.70 9.24
C ARG A 55 1.55 -5.30 8.43
N LYS A 56 2.52 -6.21 8.26
CA LYS A 56 3.71 -5.94 7.45
C LYS A 56 3.34 -5.69 5.98
N HIS A 57 2.43 -6.49 5.42
CA HIS A 57 1.94 -6.25 4.05
C HIS A 57 1.23 -4.90 3.90
N VAL A 58 0.38 -4.53 4.87
CA VAL A 58 -0.31 -3.24 4.90
C VAL A 58 0.68 -2.07 5.01
N ALA A 59 1.70 -2.18 5.86
CA ALA A 59 2.72 -1.14 6.02
C ALA A 59 3.46 -0.86 4.71
N VAL A 60 3.94 -1.90 4.01
CA VAL A 60 4.60 -1.75 2.71
C VAL A 60 3.70 -1.05 1.68
N LEU A 61 2.41 -1.35 1.68
CA LEU A 61 1.44 -0.68 0.80
C LEU A 61 1.26 0.80 1.18
N GLN A 62 1.20 1.13 2.47
CA GLN A 62 1.04 2.52 2.94
C GLN A 62 2.30 3.38 2.70
N GLU A 63 3.48 2.79 2.78
CA GLU A 63 4.75 3.47 2.54
C GLU A 63 4.97 3.78 1.05
N SER A 64 4.55 2.86 0.17
CA SER A 64 4.70 2.98 -1.28
C SER A 64 3.61 3.81 -1.94
N TRP A 65 2.40 3.81 -1.37
CA TRP A 65 1.29 4.57 -1.88
C TRP A 65 1.05 5.81 -1.02
N PRO A 66 1.33 7.03 -1.51
CA PRO A 66 0.90 8.23 -0.81
C PRO A 66 -0.63 8.29 -0.82
N THR A 67 -1.25 7.74 0.22
CA THR A 67 -2.69 7.90 0.44
C THR A 67 -2.94 9.38 0.67
N ARG A 68 -3.67 10.03 -0.25
CA ARG A 68 -4.40 11.24 0.12
C ARG A 68 -5.29 10.82 1.29
N GLN A 69 -5.00 11.33 2.48
CA GLN A 69 -5.89 11.16 3.63
C GLN A 69 -7.22 11.77 3.20
N THR A 70 -8.22 10.94 2.91
CA THR A 70 -9.60 11.41 2.83
C THR A 70 -9.90 11.80 4.27
N THR A 71 -9.89 13.09 4.56
CA THR A 71 -10.35 13.62 5.84
C THR A 71 -11.71 13.00 6.12
N GLN A 72 -11.76 12.17 7.15
CA GLN A 72 -13.00 11.73 7.76
C GLN A 72 -13.72 13.02 8.18
N ARG A 73 -14.78 13.40 7.44
CA ARG A 73 -15.64 14.52 7.82
C ARG A 73 -16.38 14.13 9.11
N PRO A 74 -16.62 15.09 10.02
CA PRO A 74 -17.28 14.84 11.30
C PRO A 74 -18.70 14.28 11.14
#